data_AF-A0A6A5HCM1-F1
#
_entry.id   AF-A0A6A5HCM1-F1
#
_cell.length_a   1.000
_cell.length_b   1.000
_cell.length_c   1.000
_cell.angle_alpha   90.00
_cell.angle_beta   90.00
_cell.angle_gamma   90.00
#
_symmetry.space_group_name_H-M   'P 1'
#
loop_
_entity.id
_entity.type
_entity.pdbx_description
1 polymer ?
#
loop_
_entity_poly.entity_id
_entity_poly.type
_entity_poly.pdbx_seq_one_letter_code
_entity_poly.pdbx_strand_id
1 'polypeptide(L)'
;MCNVYITCIDSYKELSELKKLTYLDISKTESSPNDRYNPFCKIIDKLLISDVLMDQLKCIDCSCTIVTRFQLLRFAERHPNLKTIVAMENTNEPTEVPNVNLLNFCETGDILKSLHYSISNRKSIFIRICLQELKSILRFNFNDMSRSELADSMKVMLYIMETHYIDSWTRDNAVGVLSLMFQTENLGKWSFLQIEIVLRRLFKQVNAMKRTMHMHLIQNLFGIVESIMNAVTARQQIPDALLSVIFLNITKAFTIAPHMCLFYLPVLTKLQTETMNWEQQCMSDDVKYVIAVFGMVDNVFAEKEYRHYGGCLKILQFILEKSEKSRKYVIEKGLHLKLIEHYNVFEGIGNPLRFEVLKILTFDLLISFC
;
A
#
# COMPACT_ATOMS: atom_id res chain seq x y z
N MET A 1 15.03 -5.77 26.50
CA MET A 1 14.98 -7.23 26.40
C MET A 1 16.39 -7.74 26.59
N CYS A 2 16.61 -8.69 27.50
CA CYS A 2 17.88 -9.39 27.61
C CYS A 2 17.74 -10.70 26.85
N ASN A 3 18.59 -10.92 25.84
CA ASN A 3 18.61 -12.19 25.11
C ASN A 3 19.34 -13.22 25.97
N VAL A 4 18.66 -14.31 26.32
CA VAL A 4 19.26 -15.44 27.04
C VAL A 4 19.51 -16.55 26.03
N TYR A 5 20.77 -16.91 25.80
CA TYR A 5 21.16 -18.02 24.93
C TYR A 5 21.16 -19.31 25.75
N ILE A 6 20.27 -20.25 25.41
CA ILE A 6 20.13 -21.54 26.12
C ILE A 6 20.68 -22.65 25.23
N THR A 7 21.81 -23.24 25.64
CA THR A 7 22.59 -24.18 24.81
C THR A 7 22.35 -25.67 25.11
N CYS A 8 21.76 -26.04 26.26
CA CYS A 8 21.43 -27.43 26.59
C CYS A 8 20.13 -27.57 27.42
N ILE A 9 19.68 -28.82 27.66
CA ILE A 9 18.42 -29.11 28.42
C ILE A 9 18.51 -28.59 29.86
N ASP A 10 19.65 -28.80 30.54
CA ASP A 10 19.82 -28.34 31.92
C ASP A 10 19.83 -26.82 32.04
N SER A 11 20.26 -26.09 31.01
CA SER A 11 20.16 -24.63 30.96
C SER A 11 18.72 -24.10 30.95
N TYR A 12 17.72 -24.93 30.64
CA TYR A 12 16.32 -24.49 30.78
C TYR A 12 15.86 -24.43 32.24
N LYS A 13 16.50 -25.18 33.17
CA LYS A 13 16.16 -25.13 34.60
C LYS A 13 16.42 -23.74 35.19
N GLU A 14 17.43 -23.03 34.68
CA GLU A 14 17.78 -21.67 35.08
C GLU A 14 16.64 -20.67 34.83
N LEU A 15 15.71 -20.95 33.89
CA LEU A 15 14.54 -20.11 33.68
C LEU A 15 13.61 -20.06 34.90
N SER A 16 13.60 -21.11 35.73
CA SER A 16 12.81 -21.13 36.98
C SER A 16 13.34 -20.17 38.04
N GLU A 17 14.60 -19.74 37.92
CA GLU A 17 15.23 -18.77 38.82
C GLU A 17 14.82 -17.34 38.48
N LEU A 18 14.34 -17.10 37.25
CA LEU A 18 13.88 -15.79 36.78
C LEU A 18 12.48 -15.48 37.33
N LYS A 19 12.37 -15.21 38.64
CA LYS A 19 11.10 -14.98 39.36
C LYS A 19 10.23 -13.84 38.82
N LYS A 20 10.78 -12.95 37.99
CA LYS A 20 10.08 -11.82 37.36
C LYS A 20 9.89 -11.99 35.84
N LEU A 21 10.17 -13.18 35.30
CA LEU A 21 9.99 -13.44 33.88
C LEU A 21 8.52 -13.41 33.51
N THR A 22 8.11 -12.40 32.73
CA THR A 22 6.72 -12.25 32.26
C THR A 22 6.54 -12.59 30.79
N TYR A 23 7.62 -12.64 30.02
CA TYR A 23 7.63 -12.86 28.58
C TYR A 23 8.80 -13.79 28.22
N LEU A 24 8.50 -14.88 27.52
CA LEU A 24 9.49 -15.83 27.03
C LEU A 24 9.40 -15.93 25.51
N ASP A 25 10.49 -15.61 24.82
CA ASP A 25 10.58 -15.70 23.38
C ASP A 25 11.52 -16.83 22.98
N ILE A 26 10.94 -17.90 22.45
CA ILE A 26 11.66 -19.03 21.88
C ILE A 26 11.36 -19.17 20.39
N SER A 27 10.84 -18.10 19.77
CA SER A 27 10.53 -18.09 18.34
C SER A 27 11.80 -18.22 17.50
N LYS A 28 11.73 -18.99 16.41
CA LYS A 28 12.84 -19.09 15.46
C LYS A 28 12.70 -17.96 14.45
N THR A 29 13.64 -17.02 14.48
CA THR A 29 13.49 -15.79 13.67
C THR A 29 14.40 -15.65 12.48
N GLU A 30 15.55 -16.33 12.32
CA GLU A 30 16.28 -16.35 11.03
C GLU A 30 17.59 -17.13 11.08
N SER A 31 17.74 -18.12 10.20
CA SER A 31 18.94 -18.34 9.38
C SER A 31 18.66 -19.53 8.46
N SER A 32 18.47 -19.31 7.16
CA SER A 32 18.20 -20.34 6.13
C SER A 32 16.74 -20.85 6.00
N PRO A 33 16.17 -20.85 4.77
CA PRO A 33 14.94 -21.58 4.44
C PRO A 33 15.01 -23.07 4.81
N ASN A 34 16.22 -23.65 4.87
CA ASN A 34 16.44 -25.06 5.18
C ASN A 34 16.41 -25.36 6.69
N ASP A 35 16.48 -24.35 7.57
CA ASP A 35 16.44 -24.54 9.03
C ASP A 35 15.08 -24.17 9.66
N ARG A 36 14.11 -23.73 8.83
CA ARG A 36 12.76 -23.34 9.28
C ARG A 36 12.04 -24.44 10.05
N TYR A 37 12.41 -25.69 9.80
CA TYR A 37 11.95 -26.84 10.57
C TYR A 37 13.16 -27.72 10.89
N ASN A 38 13.86 -27.42 11.98
CA ASN A 38 14.67 -28.46 12.62
C ASN A 38 13.72 -29.31 13.50
N PRO A 39 13.28 -30.51 13.04
CA PRO A 39 12.38 -31.41 13.79
C PRO A 39 12.93 -31.87 15.14
N PHE A 40 14.24 -31.69 15.37
CA PHE A 40 14.91 -32.11 16.59
C PHE A 40 14.89 -31.02 17.68
N CYS A 41 14.46 -29.80 17.38
CA CYS A 41 14.42 -28.71 18.34
C CYS A 41 13.04 -28.61 19.03
N LYS A 42 12.74 -29.58 19.90
CA LYS A 42 11.50 -29.66 20.69
C LYS A 42 11.59 -28.85 21.98
N ILE A 43 11.73 -27.52 21.87
CA ILE A 43 11.98 -26.64 23.03
C ILE A 43 10.84 -26.71 24.06
N ILE A 44 9.59 -26.69 23.61
CA ILE A 44 8.44 -26.81 24.52
C ILE A 44 8.44 -28.16 25.25
N ASP A 45 8.76 -29.27 24.58
CA ASP A 45 8.90 -30.57 25.27
C ASP A 45 10.00 -30.53 26.33
N LYS A 46 11.14 -29.89 26.02
CA LYS A 46 12.24 -29.76 26.99
C LYS A 46 11.81 -28.96 28.21
N LEU A 47 11.10 -27.85 28.01
CA LEU A 47 10.53 -27.05 29.10
C LEU A 47 9.54 -27.86 29.95
N LEU A 48 8.68 -28.65 29.29
CA LEU A 48 7.72 -29.53 29.96
C LEU A 48 8.39 -30.68 30.73
N ILE A 49 9.45 -31.29 30.19
CA ILE A 49 10.18 -32.39 30.84
C ILE A 49 11.01 -31.88 32.02
N SER A 50 11.52 -30.66 31.95
CA SER A 50 12.43 -30.11 32.95
C SER A 50 11.73 -29.62 34.24
N ASP A 51 10.40 -29.76 34.34
CA ASP A 51 9.59 -29.28 35.47
C ASP A 51 9.82 -27.80 35.84
N VAL A 52 10.14 -26.99 34.83
CA VAL A 52 10.37 -25.56 34.99
C VAL A 52 9.04 -24.85 35.21
N LEU A 53 8.91 -24.18 36.36
CA LEU A 53 7.79 -23.31 36.68
C LEU A 53 8.22 -21.85 36.59
N MET A 54 7.55 -21.11 35.70
CA MET A 54 7.74 -19.67 35.54
C MET A 54 6.47 -18.95 36.02
N ASP A 55 6.32 -18.79 37.33
CA ASP A 55 5.06 -18.37 37.98
C ASP A 55 4.51 -17.03 37.47
N GLN A 56 5.37 -16.10 37.03
CA GLN A 56 4.97 -14.79 36.53
C GLN A 56 4.81 -14.72 35.00
N LEU A 57 5.01 -15.84 34.30
CA LEU A 57 4.97 -15.89 32.84
C LEU A 57 3.56 -15.55 32.35
N LYS A 58 3.45 -14.49 31.55
CA LYS A 58 2.19 -14.01 30.98
C LYS A 58 2.11 -14.24 29.47
N CYS A 59 3.25 -14.35 28.79
CA CYS A 59 3.28 -14.57 27.36
C CYS A 59 4.45 -15.45 26.96
N ILE A 60 4.19 -16.39 26.05
CA ILE A 60 5.22 -17.17 25.37
C ILE A 60 5.08 -17.00 23.85
N ASP A 61 6.18 -16.73 23.18
CA ASP A 61 6.28 -16.73 21.73
C ASP A 61 7.09 -17.94 21.27
N CYS A 62 6.42 -18.88 20.62
CA CYS A 62 6.96 -20.11 20.07
C CYS A 62 6.69 -20.22 18.56
N SER A 63 6.63 -19.09 17.88
CA SER A 63 6.45 -19.01 16.43
C SER A 63 7.59 -19.67 15.65
N CYS A 64 7.26 -20.35 14.56
CA CYS A 64 8.17 -21.20 13.77
C CYS A 64 8.89 -22.28 14.60
N THR A 65 8.27 -22.76 15.68
CA THR A 65 8.78 -23.90 16.44
C THR A 65 7.85 -25.09 16.28
N ILE A 66 8.41 -26.29 16.26
CA ILE A 66 7.58 -27.49 16.17
C ILE A 66 6.97 -27.72 17.54
N VAL A 67 5.69 -27.35 17.64
CA VAL A 67 4.87 -27.53 18.81
C VAL A 67 3.56 -28.19 18.39
N THR A 68 3.06 -29.09 19.23
CA THR A 68 1.76 -29.72 19.06
C THR A 68 0.72 -29.05 19.96
N ARG A 69 -0.55 -29.18 19.61
CA ARG A 69 -1.67 -28.75 20.48
C ARG A 69 -1.54 -29.27 21.91
N PHE A 70 -1.24 -30.56 22.07
CA PHE A 70 -1.11 -31.19 23.38
C PHE A 70 -0.02 -30.54 24.24
N GLN A 71 1.10 -30.15 23.62
CA GLN A 71 2.17 -29.44 24.30
C GLN A 71 1.73 -28.04 24.75
N LEU A 72 0.99 -27.30 23.91
CA LEU A 72 0.48 -25.98 24.28
C LEU A 72 -0.51 -26.03 25.44
N LEU A 73 -1.44 -27.00 25.43
CA LEU A 73 -2.40 -27.21 26.51
C LEU A 73 -1.68 -27.53 27.83
N ARG A 74 -0.77 -28.51 27.82
CA ARG A 74 0.01 -28.86 29.02
C ARG A 74 0.89 -27.71 29.51
N PHE A 75 1.44 -26.93 28.59
CA PHE A 75 2.24 -25.77 28.95
C PHE A 75 1.39 -24.70 29.64
N ALA A 76 0.19 -24.42 29.12
CA ALA A 76 -0.76 -23.49 29.74
C ALA A 76 -1.25 -23.97 31.11
N GLU A 77 -1.56 -25.26 31.28
CA GLU A 77 -1.96 -25.86 32.56
C GLU A 77 -0.90 -25.67 33.65
N ARG A 78 0.39 -25.75 33.28
CA ARG A 78 1.51 -25.55 34.20
C ARG A 78 1.80 -24.10 34.54
N HIS A 79 1.33 -23.17 33.73
CA HIS A 79 1.60 -21.74 33.88
C HIS A 79 0.26 -20.99 34.00
N PRO A 80 -0.39 -21.01 35.17
CA PRO A 80 -1.75 -20.48 35.33
C PRO A 80 -1.88 -18.96 35.10
N ASN A 81 -0.76 -18.22 35.13
CA ASN A 81 -0.72 -16.79 34.81
C ASN A 81 -0.50 -16.48 33.32
N LEU A 82 -0.33 -17.52 32.48
CA LEU A 82 -0.14 -17.38 31.05
C LEU A 82 -1.41 -16.84 30.40
N LYS A 83 -1.31 -15.70 29.72
CA LYS A 83 -2.43 -15.02 29.05
C LYS A 83 -2.35 -15.09 27.54
N THR A 84 -1.16 -15.29 26.97
CA THR A 84 -0.96 -15.25 25.53
C THR A 84 0.06 -16.29 25.10
N ILE A 85 -0.31 -17.07 24.09
CA ILE A 85 0.60 -17.96 23.36
C ILE A 85 0.67 -17.43 21.93
N VAL A 86 1.88 -17.22 21.42
CA VAL A 86 2.10 -16.85 20.04
C VAL A 86 2.74 -18.03 19.32
N ALA A 87 2.01 -18.59 18.37
CA ALA A 87 2.33 -19.85 17.70
C ALA A 87 2.11 -19.71 16.19
N MET A 88 2.72 -18.69 15.59
CA MET A 88 2.63 -18.41 14.16
C MET A 88 3.44 -19.44 13.35
N GLU A 89 2.91 -19.87 12.20
CA GLU A 89 3.58 -20.80 11.27
C GLU A 89 3.91 -22.20 11.84
N ASN A 90 3.14 -22.64 12.85
CA ASN A 90 3.25 -23.98 13.42
C ASN A 90 2.26 -24.94 12.73
N THR A 91 2.54 -26.24 12.76
CA THR A 91 1.70 -27.32 12.15
C THR A 91 0.37 -27.54 12.89
N ASN A 92 -0.20 -26.49 13.48
CA ASN A 92 -1.28 -26.63 14.45
C ASN A 92 -2.63 -26.74 13.73
N GLU A 93 -3.35 -27.79 14.09
CA GLU A 93 -4.79 -27.90 13.87
C GLU A 93 -5.51 -26.71 14.54
N PRO A 94 -6.61 -26.20 13.97
CA PRO A 94 -7.40 -25.13 14.59
C PRO A 94 -7.84 -25.59 15.98
N THR A 95 -7.41 -24.90 17.04
CA THR A 95 -7.86 -25.22 18.39
C THR A 95 -7.68 -24.06 19.35
N GLU A 96 -8.72 -23.81 20.14
CA GLU A 96 -8.71 -22.98 21.35
C GLU A 96 -7.82 -23.59 22.46
N VAL A 97 -7.07 -22.73 23.15
CA VAL A 97 -6.43 -23.04 24.44
C VAL A 97 -7.24 -22.30 25.52
N PRO A 98 -7.94 -23.00 26.43
CA PRO A 98 -8.83 -22.35 27.38
C PRO A 98 -8.16 -21.24 28.19
N ASN A 99 -8.82 -20.09 28.31
CA ASN A 99 -8.35 -18.91 29.05
C ASN A 99 -7.03 -18.29 28.56
N VAL A 100 -6.54 -18.66 27.38
CA VAL A 100 -5.31 -18.13 26.79
C VAL A 100 -5.62 -17.55 25.41
N ASN A 101 -5.17 -16.33 25.17
CA ASN A 101 -5.22 -15.74 23.83
C ASN A 101 -4.16 -16.42 22.94
N LEU A 102 -4.61 -17.28 22.03
CA LEU A 102 -3.75 -17.95 21.06
C LEU A 102 -3.62 -17.07 19.79
N LEU A 103 -2.42 -16.59 19.51
CA LEU A 103 -2.10 -15.88 18.28
C LEU A 103 -1.50 -16.87 17.27
N ASN A 104 -2.25 -17.19 16.23
CA ASN A 104 -1.86 -18.13 15.17
C ASN A 104 -2.39 -17.66 13.79
N PHE A 105 -2.33 -18.53 12.78
CA PHE A 105 -2.86 -18.30 11.42
C PHE A 105 -4.04 -19.19 11.07
N CYS A 106 -4.70 -19.82 12.05
CA CYS A 106 -5.76 -20.78 11.79
C CYS A 106 -7.08 -20.10 11.40
N GLU A 107 -7.34 -18.90 11.93
CA GLU A 107 -8.56 -18.12 11.65
C GLU A 107 -8.23 -16.69 11.17
N THR A 108 -9.11 -16.13 10.33
CA THR A 108 -8.98 -14.77 9.76
C THR A 108 -8.79 -13.70 10.84
N GLY A 109 -9.58 -13.74 11.90
CA GLY A 109 -9.49 -12.77 13.00
C GLY A 109 -8.18 -12.85 13.78
N ASP A 110 -7.53 -14.02 13.81
CA ASP A 110 -6.28 -14.23 14.52
C ASP A 110 -5.07 -13.73 13.73
N ILE A 111 -5.16 -13.61 12.40
CA ILE A 111 -4.11 -13.01 11.58
C ILE A 111 -3.94 -11.52 11.90
N LEU A 112 -5.03 -10.76 12.09
CA LEU A 112 -4.91 -9.35 12.45
C LEU A 112 -4.33 -9.16 13.86
N LYS A 113 -4.73 -9.97 14.83
CA LYS A 113 -4.13 -9.95 16.17
C LYS A 113 -2.64 -10.30 16.11
N SER A 114 -2.28 -11.34 15.34
CA SER A 114 -0.89 -11.75 15.10
C SER A 114 -0.07 -10.64 14.41
N LEU A 115 -0.68 -9.90 13.48
CA LEU A 115 -0.04 -8.77 12.83
C LEU A 115 0.22 -7.61 13.81
N HIS A 116 -0.77 -7.23 14.62
CA HIS A 116 -0.60 -6.22 15.67
C HIS A 116 0.50 -6.58 16.66
N TYR A 117 0.52 -7.84 17.09
CA TYR A 117 1.57 -8.37 17.95
C TYR A 117 2.96 -8.27 17.28
N SER A 118 3.06 -8.72 16.02
CA SER A 118 4.31 -8.73 15.27
C SER A 118 4.86 -7.32 15.04
N ILE A 119 3.97 -6.35 14.77
CA ILE A 119 4.33 -4.94 14.66
C ILE A 119 4.85 -4.40 15.99
N SER A 120 4.10 -4.63 17.08
CA SER A 120 4.44 -4.14 18.43
C SER A 120 5.79 -4.66 18.92
N ASN A 121 6.12 -5.89 18.54
CA ASN A 121 7.37 -6.55 18.90
C ASN A 121 8.46 -6.47 17.81
N ARG A 122 8.23 -5.67 16.75
CA ARG A 122 9.16 -5.45 15.62
C ARG A 122 9.67 -6.74 14.96
N LYS A 123 8.80 -7.72 14.82
CA LYS A 123 9.10 -9.02 14.21
C LYS A 123 8.90 -8.98 12.69
N SER A 124 9.89 -8.49 11.95
CA SER A 124 9.82 -8.26 10.49
C SER A 124 9.31 -9.47 9.69
N ILE A 125 9.85 -10.66 9.94
CA ILE A 125 9.45 -11.89 9.23
C ILE A 125 7.97 -12.23 9.46
N PHE A 126 7.49 -12.11 10.70
CA PHE A 126 6.10 -12.40 11.04
C PHE A 126 5.13 -11.34 10.52
N ILE A 127 5.54 -10.07 10.47
CA ILE A 127 4.77 -9.02 9.76
C ILE A 127 4.56 -9.43 8.29
N ARG A 128 5.63 -9.87 7.61
CA ARG A 128 5.55 -10.29 6.20
C ARG A 128 4.62 -11.48 6.00
N ILE A 129 4.70 -12.48 6.86
CA ILE A 129 3.84 -13.67 6.79
C ILE A 129 2.38 -13.29 7.02
N CYS A 130 2.08 -12.51 8.06
CA CYS A 130 0.73 -12.02 8.33
C CYS A 130 0.14 -11.25 7.13
N LEU A 131 0.95 -10.42 6.45
CA LEU A 131 0.53 -9.70 5.25
C LEU A 131 0.23 -10.64 4.08
N GLN A 132 0.99 -11.73 3.93
CA GLN A 132 0.74 -12.73 2.88
C GLN A 132 -0.56 -13.49 3.13
N GLU A 133 -0.80 -13.92 4.37
CA GLU A 133 -2.06 -14.58 4.75
C GLU A 133 -3.26 -13.64 4.60
N LEU A 134 -3.13 -12.39 5.04
CA LEU A 134 -4.18 -11.39 4.87
C LEU A 134 -4.49 -11.12 3.39
N LYS A 135 -3.48 -11.08 2.51
CA LYS A 135 -3.69 -10.99 1.06
C LYS A 135 -4.46 -12.19 0.51
N SER A 136 -4.16 -13.40 0.99
CA SER A 136 -4.85 -14.62 0.59
C SER A 136 -6.34 -14.53 0.94
N ILE A 137 -6.64 -14.16 2.18
CA ILE A 137 -8.02 -14.00 2.66
C ILE A 137 -8.76 -12.92 1.88
N LEU A 138 -8.14 -11.75 1.65
CA LEU A 138 -8.77 -10.69 0.88
C LEU A 138 -9.01 -11.07 -0.59
N ARG A 139 -8.25 -12.01 -1.15
CA ARG A 139 -8.45 -12.50 -2.52
C ARG A 139 -9.59 -13.50 -2.64
N PHE A 140 -9.71 -14.42 -1.69
CA PHE A 140 -10.62 -15.56 -1.82
C PHE A 140 -11.86 -15.43 -0.93
N ASN A 141 -11.74 -14.77 0.21
CA ASN A 141 -12.71 -14.75 1.31
C ASN A 141 -13.02 -13.31 1.77
N PHE A 142 -12.95 -12.32 0.86
CA PHE A 142 -13.14 -10.90 1.20
C PHE A 142 -14.45 -10.61 1.93
N ASN A 143 -15.52 -11.33 1.58
CA ASN A 143 -16.84 -11.14 2.16
C ASN A 143 -17.00 -11.73 3.57
N ASP A 144 -16.07 -12.58 3.99
CA ASP A 144 -16.08 -13.20 5.32
C ASP A 144 -15.50 -12.24 6.39
N MET A 145 -14.77 -11.21 5.96
CA MET A 145 -14.25 -10.19 6.87
C MET A 145 -15.34 -9.21 7.29
N SER A 146 -15.48 -9.00 8.60
CA SER A 146 -16.37 -7.98 9.15
C SER A 146 -15.90 -6.57 8.79
N ARG A 147 -16.84 -5.61 8.85
CA ARG A 147 -16.52 -4.19 8.64
C ARG A 147 -15.46 -3.67 9.63
N SER A 148 -15.45 -4.21 10.85
CA SER A 148 -14.47 -3.83 11.88
C SER A 148 -13.07 -4.31 11.55
N GLU A 149 -12.93 -5.56 11.08
CA GLU A 149 -11.66 -6.15 10.66
C GLU A 149 -11.11 -5.46 9.41
N LEU A 150 -11.97 -5.13 8.45
CA LEU A 150 -11.59 -4.35 7.28
C LEU A 150 -11.08 -2.95 7.66
N ALA A 151 -11.80 -2.26 8.56
CA ALA A 151 -11.37 -0.93 9.04
C ALA A 151 -10.05 -0.99 9.82
N ASP A 152 -9.85 -2.03 10.63
CA ASP A 152 -8.61 -2.25 11.37
C ASP A 152 -7.45 -2.60 10.42
N SER A 153 -7.68 -3.49 9.45
CA SER A 153 -6.72 -3.83 8.39
C SER A 153 -6.21 -2.57 7.69
N MET A 154 -7.11 -1.68 7.27
CA MET A 154 -6.76 -0.43 6.61
C MET A 154 -5.87 0.45 7.49
N LYS A 155 -6.22 0.61 8.78
CA LYS A 155 -5.42 1.40 9.73
C LYS A 155 -4.02 0.81 9.90
N VAL A 156 -3.93 -0.51 10.04
CA VAL A 156 -2.65 -1.22 10.20
C VAL A 156 -1.79 -1.09 8.94
N MET A 157 -2.36 -1.24 7.74
CA MET A 157 -1.60 -1.06 6.50
C MET A 157 -1.02 0.35 6.38
N LEU A 158 -1.82 1.38 6.68
CA LEU A 158 -1.35 2.77 6.69
C LEU A 158 -0.24 2.98 7.72
N TYR A 159 -0.36 2.38 8.91
CA TYR A 159 0.69 2.42 9.92
C TYR A 159 1.98 1.74 9.43
N ILE A 160 1.89 0.55 8.82
CA ILE A 160 3.04 -0.18 8.28
C ILE A 160 3.78 0.68 7.24
N MET A 161 3.03 1.31 6.33
CA MET A 161 3.59 2.18 5.29
C MET A 161 4.35 3.38 5.86
N GLU A 162 3.89 3.94 6.97
CA GLU A 162 4.46 5.15 7.59
C GLU A 162 5.58 4.84 8.59
N THR A 163 5.81 3.56 8.90
CA THR A 163 6.75 3.13 9.92
C THR A 163 8.18 2.98 9.37
N HIS A 164 9.13 3.73 9.96
CA HIS A 164 10.50 3.84 9.45
C HIS A 164 11.34 2.55 9.52
N TYR A 165 11.17 1.72 10.55
CA TYR A 165 11.95 0.49 10.72
C TYR A 165 11.48 -0.67 9.83
N ILE A 166 10.32 -0.52 9.19
CA ILE A 166 9.79 -1.53 8.26
C ILE A 166 10.44 -1.34 6.90
N ASP A 167 10.95 -2.42 6.32
CA ASP A 167 11.60 -2.42 5.02
C ASP A 167 10.63 -2.15 3.86
N SER A 168 11.17 -1.77 2.69
CA SER A 168 10.35 -1.38 1.54
C SER A 168 9.52 -2.53 0.97
N TRP A 169 9.99 -3.78 1.06
CA TRP A 169 9.24 -4.96 0.59
C TRP A 169 8.00 -5.20 1.47
N THR A 170 8.15 -5.08 2.78
CA THR A 170 7.02 -5.18 3.71
C THR A 170 6.02 -4.04 3.51
N ARG A 171 6.49 -2.80 3.26
CA ARG A 171 5.60 -1.68 2.91
C ARG A 171 4.85 -1.92 1.60
N ASP A 172 5.52 -2.42 0.57
CA ASP A 172 4.87 -2.78 -0.70
C ASP A 172 3.80 -3.86 -0.49
N ASN A 173 4.06 -4.84 0.38
CA ASN A 173 3.04 -5.83 0.74
C ASN A 173 1.80 -5.20 1.39
N ALA A 174 1.98 -4.21 2.28
CA ALA A 174 0.85 -3.48 2.85
C ALA A 174 0.06 -2.69 1.81
N VAL A 175 0.72 -2.09 0.80
CA VAL A 175 0.02 -1.43 -0.31
C VAL A 175 -0.74 -2.44 -1.16
N GLY A 176 -0.18 -3.63 -1.40
CA GLY A 176 -0.89 -4.71 -2.07
C GLY A 176 -2.14 -5.20 -1.31
N VAL A 177 -2.11 -5.21 0.02
CA VAL A 177 -3.31 -5.48 0.86
C VAL A 177 -4.37 -4.40 0.61
N LEU A 178 -3.99 -3.12 0.68
CA LEU A 178 -4.90 -2.01 0.38
C LEU A 178 -5.48 -2.12 -1.04
N SER A 179 -4.67 -2.51 -2.02
CA SER A 179 -5.13 -2.68 -3.40
C SER A 179 -6.25 -3.72 -3.54
N LEU A 180 -6.20 -4.81 -2.77
CA LEU A 180 -7.27 -5.83 -2.77
C LEU A 180 -8.53 -5.29 -2.09
N MET A 181 -8.36 -4.52 -1.01
CA MET A 181 -9.49 -3.94 -0.27
C MET A 181 -10.30 -2.95 -1.11
N PHE A 182 -9.66 -2.26 -2.06
CA PHE A 182 -10.28 -1.25 -2.93
C PHE A 182 -10.52 -1.72 -4.37
N GLN A 183 -10.63 -3.03 -4.60
CA GLN A 183 -11.12 -3.53 -5.89
C GLN A 183 -12.51 -2.98 -6.20
N THR A 184 -12.85 -2.87 -7.50
CA THR A 184 -14.05 -2.20 -8.01
C THR A 184 -15.33 -2.68 -7.31
N GLU A 185 -15.49 -3.99 -7.17
CA GLU A 185 -16.60 -4.68 -6.53
C GLU A 185 -16.71 -4.39 -5.01
N ASN A 186 -15.60 -4.00 -4.39
CA ASN A 186 -15.49 -3.77 -2.95
C ASN A 186 -15.63 -2.29 -2.58
N LEU A 187 -15.59 -1.36 -3.54
CA LEU A 187 -15.65 0.08 -3.28
C LEU A 187 -16.89 0.50 -2.50
N GLY A 188 -18.04 -0.15 -2.72
CA GLY A 188 -19.28 0.12 -1.99
C GLY A 188 -19.21 -0.12 -0.47
N LYS A 189 -18.19 -0.84 0.02
CA LYS A 189 -17.98 -1.05 1.46
C LYS A 189 -17.27 0.13 2.15
N TRP A 190 -16.78 1.09 1.37
CA TRP A 190 -15.93 2.19 1.84
C TRP A 190 -16.61 3.53 1.61
N SER A 191 -16.44 4.45 2.56
CA SER A 191 -16.77 5.85 2.29
C SER A 191 -15.73 6.48 1.37
N PHE A 192 -16.16 7.40 0.51
CA PHE A 192 -15.24 8.14 -0.35
C PHE A 192 -14.16 8.89 0.43
N LEU A 193 -14.47 9.37 1.64
CA LEU A 193 -13.49 9.98 2.54
C LEU A 193 -12.38 9.00 2.94
N GLN A 194 -12.73 7.74 3.24
CA GLN A 194 -11.73 6.71 3.56
C GLN A 194 -10.83 6.41 2.37
N ILE A 195 -11.41 6.25 1.18
CA ILE A 195 -10.66 6.03 -0.06
C ILE A 195 -9.71 7.21 -0.32
N GLU A 196 -10.21 8.44 -0.17
CA GLU A 196 -9.43 9.66 -0.35
C GLU A 196 -8.23 9.73 0.60
N ILE A 197 -8.44 9.44 1.90
CA ILE A 197 -7.37 9.42 2.91
C ILE A 197 -6.27 8.43 2.52
N VAL A 198 -6.66 7.23 2.08
CA VAL A 198 -5.71 6.20 1.66
C VAL A 198 -4.91 6.66 0.44
N LEU A 199 -5.59 7.15 -0.60
CA LEU A 199 -4.93 7.64 -1.81
C LEU A 199 -3.95 8.78 -1.51
N ARG A 200 -4.35 9.78 -0.70
CA ARG A 200 -3.46 10.89 -0.33
C ARG A 200 -2.20 10.40 0.36
N ARG A 201 -2.31 9.42 1.26
CA ARG A 201 -1.15 8.83 1.96
C ARG A 201 -0.26 8.04 0.99
N LEU A 202 -0.85 7.25 0.09
CA LEU A 202 -0.10 6.52 -0.94
C LEU A 202 0.65 7.45 -1.89
N PHE A 203 -0.03 8.48 -2.42
CA PHE A 203 0.60 9.46 -3.30
C PHE A 203 1.69 10.27 -2.59
N LYS A 204 1.51 10.59 -1.30
CA LYS A 204 2.58 11.21 -0.50
C LYS A 204 3.83 10.33 -0.46
N GLN A 205 3.68 9.02 -0.31
CA GLN A 205 4.79 8.08 -0.34
C GLN A 205 5.44 8.02 -1.72
N VAL A 206 4.65 7.89 -2.80
CA VAL A 206 5.14 7.90 -4.19
C VAL A 206 5.94 9.17 -4.50
N ASN A 207 5.43 10.33 -4.10
CA ASN A 207 6.09 11.61 -4.32
C ASN A 207 7.37 11.80 -3.49
N ALA A 208 7.52 11.06 -2.38
CA ALA A 208 8.71 11.10 -1.52
C ALA A 208 9.78 10.08 -1.94
N MET A 209 9.43 9.10 -2.78
CA MET A 209 10.39 8.10 -3.28
C MET A 209 11.37 8.73 -4.27
N LYS A 210 12.65 8.36 -4.15
CA LYS A 210 13.68 8.71 -5.15
C LYS A 210 13.34 8.06 -6.50
N ARG A 211 13.88 8.61 -7.60
CA ARG A 211 13.66 8.15 -8.99
C ARG A 211 13.80 6.62 -9.19
N THR A 212 14.61 5.95 -8.37
CA THR A 212 14.67 4.47 -8.27
C THR A 212 13.41 3.94 -7.57
N MET A 213 12.29 3.92 -8.28
CA MET A 213 11.01 3.51 -7.73
C MET A 213 10.93 1.99 -7.55
N HIS A 214 10.20 1.58 -6.52
CA HIS A 214 9.67 0.23 -6.43
C HIS A 214 8.45 0.14 -7.36
N MET A 215 8.64 -0.42 -8.57
CA MET A 215 7.56 -0.59 -9.56
C MET A 215 6.30 -1.24 -8.96
N HIS A 216 6.46 -2.17 -8.03
CA HIS A 216 5.35 -2.86 -7.36
C HIS A 216 4.45 -1.93 -6.54
N LEU A 217 5.02 -0.95 -5.83
CA LEU A 217 4.21 -0.02 -5.03
C LEU A 217 3.34 0.85 -5.94
N ILE A 218 3.91 1.28 -7.06
CA ILE A 218 3.20 2.05 -8.09
C ILE A 218 2.11 1.19 -8.71
N GLN A 219 2.42 -0.03 -9.13
CA GLN A 219 1.43 -0.98 -9.66
C GLN A 219 0.25 -1.18 -8.69
N ASN A 220 0.51 -1.39 -7.39
CA ASN A 220 -0.53 -1.58 -6.39
C ASN A 220 -1.37 -0.31 -6.16
N LEU A 221 -0.75 0.87 -6.10
CA LEU A 221 -1.48 2.15 -6.08
C LEU A 221 -2.36 2.31 -7.33
N PHE A 222 -1.81 1.97 -8.50
CA PHE A 222 -2.55 2.03 -9.76
C PHE A 222 -3.69 1.04 -9.82
N GLY A 223 -3.58 -0.13 -9.19
CA GLY A 223 -4.70 -1.05 -9.03
C GLY A 223 -5.89 -0.44 -8.29
N ILE A 224 -5.63 0.38 -7.25
CA ILE A 224 -6.68 1.13 -6.54
C ILE A 224 -7.30 2.18 -7.46
N VAL A 225 -6.46 2.97 -8.12
CA VAL A 225 -6.91 4.04 -9.03
C VAL A 225 -7.73 3.46 -10.19
N GLU A 226 -7.26 2.40 -10.82
CA GLU A 226 -7.95 1.71 -11.90
C GLU A 226 -9.29 1.14 -11.45
N SER A 227 -9.37 0.60 -10.24
CA SER A 227 -10.63 0.12 -9.65
C SER A 227 -11.65 1.25 -9.51
N ILE A 228 -11.22 2.43 -9.06
CA ILE A 228 -12.09 3.63 -9.00
C ILE A 228 -12.51 4.06 -10.41
N MET A 229 -11.58 4.06 -11.37
CA MET A 229 -11.90 4.40 -12.75
C MET A 229 -12.84 3.39 -13.42
N ASN A 230 -12.77 2.12 -13.07
CA ASN A 230 -13.71 1.11 -13.53
C ASN A 230 -15.10 1.33 -12.96
N ALA A 231 -15.20 1.74 -11.69
CA ALA A 231 -16.47 2.16 -11.10
C ALA A 231 -17.06 3.39 -11.81
N VAL A 232 -16.24 4.38 -12.18
CA VAL A 232 -16.67 5.51 -13.02
C VAL A 232 -17.25 5.04 -14.35
N THR A 233 -16.54 4.17 -15.09
CA THR A 233 -17.02 3.63 -16.37
C THR A 233 -18.30 2.82 -16.22
N ALA A 234 -18.45 2.12 -15.09
CA ALA A 234 -19.69 1.44 -14.71
C ALA A 234 -20.81 2.41 -14.25
N ARG A 235 -20.63 3.73 -14.41
CA ARG A 235 -21.57 4.80 -14.04
C ARG A 235 -21.88 4.88 -12.54
N GLN A 236 -20.98 4.39 -11.68
CA GLN A 236 -21.09 4.66 -10.26
C GLN A 236 -20.80 6.15 -10.00
N GLN A 237 -21.60 6.77 -9.13
CA GLN A 237 -21.37 8.16 -8.73
C GLN A 237 -20.13 8.25 -7.85
N ILE A 238 -19.05 8.82 -8.38
CA ILE A 238 -17.82 9.11 -7.65
C ILE A 238 -17.72 10.62 -7.41
N PRO A 239 -17.47 11.09 -6.17
CA PRO A 239 -17.38 12.52 -5.90
C PRO A 239 -16.24 13.20 -6.65
N ASP A 240 -16.52 14.40 -7.18
CA ASP A 240 -15.54 15.26 -7.87
C ASP A 240 -14.30 15.52 -7.01
N ALA A 241 -14.46 15.64 -5.70
CA ALA A 241 -13.36 15.83 -4.76
C ALA A 241 -12.35 14.66 -4.82
N LEU A 242 -12.84 13.42 -4.94
CA LEU A 242 -12.00 12.23 -5.05
C LEU A 242 -11.31 12.16 -6.42
N LEU A 243 -12.04 12.46 -7.49
CA LEU A 243 -11.49 12.52 -8.86
C LEU A 243 -10.41 13.61 -8.98
N SER A 244 -10.63 14.76 -8.33
CA SER A 244 -9.65 15.85 -8.22
C SER A 244 -8.36 15.40 -7.55
N VAL A 245 -8.47 14.64 -6.44
CA VAL A 245 -7.31 14.07 -5.75
C VAL A 245 -6.54 13.13 -6.66
N ILE A 246 -7.23 12.23 -7.36
CA ILE A 246 -6.60 11.29 -8.29
C ILE A 246 -5.87 12.07 -9.39
N PHE A 247 -6.56 12.98 -10.07
CA PHE A 247 -5.99 13.75 -11.18
C PHE A 247 -4.74 14.54 -10.77
N LEU A 248 -4.83 15.33 -9.69
CA LEU A 248 -3.72 16.21 -9.26
C LEU A 248 -2.52 15.43 -8.74
N ASN A 249 -2.75 14.28 -8.10
CA ASN A 249 -1.63 13.47 -7.62
C ASN A 249 -1.00 12.62 -8.72
N ILE A 250 -1.78 12.15 -9.70
CA ILE A 250 -1.24 11.44 -10.88
C ILE A 250 -0.40 12.38 -11.74
N THR A 251 -0.89 13.58 -12.04
CA THR A 251 -0.12 14.58 -12.79
C THR A 251 1.17 14.96 -12.06
N LYS A 252 1.13 15.12 -10.73
CA LYS A 252 2.33 15.35 -9.91
C LYS A 252 3.30 14.17 -9.95
N ALA A 253 2.81 12.94 -9.78
CA ALA A 253 3.64 11.74 -9.82
C ALA A 253 4.28 11.54 -11.20
N PHE A 254 3.53 11.80 -12.29
CA PHE A 254 4.04 11.82 -13.65
C PHE A 254 5.19 12.83 -13.78
N THR A 255 4.98 14.06 -13.30
CA THR A 255 6.00 15.13 -13.35
C THR A 255 7.29 14.72 -12.64
N ILE A 256 7.20 13.98 -11.53
CA ILE A 256 8.39 13.49 -10.80
C ILE A 256 9.07 12.33 -11.55
N ALA A 257 8.30 11.47 -12.20
CA ALA A 257 8.80 10.26 -12.85
C ALA A 257 8.15 9.99 -14.23
N PRO A 258 8.51 10.77 -15.27
CA PRO A 258 7.86 10.70 -16.57
C PRO A 258 8.07 9.37 -17.30
N HIS A 259 9.15 8.64 -17.00
CA HIS A 259 9.41 7.30 -17.56
C HIS A 259 8.36 6.24 -17.16
N MET A 260 7.55 6.48 -16.12
CA MET A 260 6.44 5.60 -15.71
C MET A 260 5.09 6.00 -16.31
N CYS A 261 5.10 6.87 -17.33
CA CYS A 261 3.97 7.28 -18.17
C CYS A 261 2.97 6.17 -18.55
N LEU A 262 3.43 4.93 -18.77
CA LEU A 262 2.57 3.78 -19.11
C LEU A 262 1.50 3.51 -18.05
N PHE A 263 1.74 3.88 -16.79
CA PHE A 263 0.76 3.76 -15.72
C PHE A 263 -0.14 5.00 -15.62
N TYR A 264 0.44 6.20 -15.73
CA TYR A 264 -0.29 7.46 -15.50
C TYR A 264 -1.22 7.86 -16.66
N LEU A 265 -0.74 7.77 -17.91
CA LEU A 265 -1.45 8.31 -19.07
C LEU A 265 -2.79 7.62 -19.38
N PRO A 266 -2.93 6.29 -19.25
CA PRO A 266 -4.23 5.64 -19.41
C PRO A 266 -5.28 6.15 -18.43
N VAL A 267 -4.89 6.38 -17.17
CA VAL A 267 -5.82 6.91 -16.16
C VAL A 267 -6.24 8.34 -16.49
N LEU A 268 -5.29 9.21 -16.84
CA LEU A 268 -5.62 10.60 -17.21
C LEU A 268 -6.49 10.66 -18.47
N THR A 269 -6.22 9.81 -19.46
CA THR A 269 -7.04 9.70 -20.67
C THR A 269 -8.45 9.21 -20.34
N LYS A 270 -8.57 8.22 -19.46
CA LYS A 270 -9.87 7.70 -19.02
C LYS A 270 -10.65 8.73 -18.21
N LEU A 271 -10.00 9.50 -17.33
CA LEU A 271 -10.62 10.64 -16.64
C LEU A 271 -11.15 11.65 -17.67
N GLN A 272 -10.34 12.02 -18.66
CA GLN A 272 -10.75 12.90 -19.74
C GLN A 272 -11.99 12.38 -20.49
N THR A 273 -12.03 11.10 -20.88
CA THR A 273 -13.12 10.56 -21.72
C THR A 273 -14.38 10.19 -20.96
N GLU A 274 -14.26 9.73 -19.71
CA GLU A 274 -15.38 9.16 -18.93
C GLU A 274 -15.97 10.16 -17.93
N THR A 275 -15.14 11.01 -17.31
CA THR A 275 -15.60 11.97 -16.28
C THR A 275 -15.83 13.36 -16.85
N MET A 276 -14.99 13.81 -17.78
CA MET A 276 -15.03 15.18 -18.27
C MET A 276 -15.95 15.37 -19.49
N ASN A 277 -16.71 14.35 -19.88
CA ASN A 277 -17.40 14.32 -21.18
C ASN A 277 -18.92 14.59 -21.14
N TRP A 278 -19.54 14.87 -19.98
CA TRP A 278 -20.99 15.08 -19.99
C TRP A 278 -21.56 16.03 -18.91
N GLU A 279 -21.12 16.05 -17.64
CA GLU A 279 -21.73 16.94 -16.61
C GLU A 279 -20.78 17.56 -15.54
N GLN A 280 -19.45 17.44 -15.64
CA GLN A 280 -18.50 18.00 -14.65
C GLN A 280 -17.57 19.10 -15.21
N GLN A 281 -18.15 20.20 -15.72
CA GLN A 281 -17.42 21.42 -16.11
C GLN A 281 -16.54 22.02 -14.97
N CYS A 282 -16.85 21.71 -13.72
CA CYS A 282 -16.20 22.28 -12.53
C CYS A 282 -14.69 21.99 -12.43
N MET A 283 -14.19 20.90 -13.04
CA MET A 283 -12.75 20.61 -13.01
C MET A 283 -11.97 21.48 -14.02
N SER A 284 -12.51 21.84 -15.18
CA SER A 284 -11.73 22.66 -16.13
C SER A 284 -11.58 24.12 -15.70
N ASP A 285 -12.51 24.65 -14.89
CA ASP A 285 -12.55 26.06 -14.46
C ASP A 285 -11.70 26.41 -13.23
N ASP A 286 -11.02 25.42 -12.64
CA ASP A 286 -10.01 25.67 -11.62
C ASP A 286 -8.61 25.63 -12.25
N VAL A 287 -7.90 26.76 -12.16
CA VAL A 287 -6.57 26.91 -12.77
C VAL A 287 -5.55 25.89 -12.24
N LYS A 288 -5.79 25.27 -11.08
CA LYS A 288 -4.89 24.24 -10.53
C LYS A 288 -4.68 23.06 -11.50
N TYR A 289 -5.68 22.72 -12.31
CA TYR A 289 -5.58 21.58 -13.24
C TYR A 289 -4.73 21.92 -14.45
N VAL A 290 -4.90 23.11 -15.05
CA VAL A 290 -4.03 23.55 -16.15
C VAL A 290 -2.59 23.74 -15.66
N ILE A 291 -2.38 24.24 -14.44
CA ILE A 291 -1.04 24.33 -13.83
C ILE A 291 -0.40 22.94 -13.73
N ALA A 292 -1.13 21.94 -13.22
CA ALA A 292 -0.61 20.59 -13.04
C ALA A 292 -0.28 19.91 -14.37
N VAL A 293 -1.18 20.00 -15.37
CA VAL A 293 -0.95 19.41 -16.69
C VAL A 293 0.15 20.13 -17.45
N PHE A 294 0.22 21.46 -17.37
CA PHE A 294 1.30 22.20 -18.00
C PHE A 294 2.66 21.84 -17.40
N GLY A 295 2.77 21.71 -16.07
CA GLY A 295 3.99 21.24 -15.42
C GLY A 295 4.42 19.84 -15.88
N MET A 296 3.45 18.95 -16.09
CA MET A 296 3.70 17.63 -16.67
C MET A 296 4.21 17.73 -18.12
N VAL A 297 3.58 18.55 -18.97
CA VAL A 297 3.99 18.78 -20.38
C VAL A 297 5.42 19.34 -20.45
N ASP A 298 5.71 20.39 -19.67
CA ASP A 298 7.01 21.07 -19.60
C ASP A 298 8.12 20.10 -19.15
N ASN A 299 7.85 19.30 -18.12
CA ASN A 299 8.82 18.35 -17.61
C ASN A 299 9.08 17.18 -18.59
N VAL A 300 8.04 16.64 -19.22
CA VAL A 300 8.19 15.59 -20.25
C VAL A 300 9.01 16.09 -21.43
N PHE A 301 8.79 17.34 -21.84
CA PHE A 301 9.58 17.97 -22.89
C PHE A 301 11.05 18.14 -22.48
N ALA A 302 11.31 18.65 -21.28
CA ALA A 302 12.65 18.87 -20.76
C ALA A 302 13.46 17.55 -20.62
N GLU A 303 12.82 16.48 -20.17
CA GLU A 303 13.41 15.14 -20.05
C GLU A 303 13.47 14.39 -21.40
N LYS A 304 13.02 15.02 -22.50
CA LYS A 304 13.02 14.48 -23.87
C LYS A 304 12.22 13.17 -24.02
N GLU A 305 11.20 12.96 -23.18
CA GLU A 305 10.32 11.78 -23.21
C GLU A 305 9.21 11.93 -24.26
N TYR A 306 9.61 12.18 -25.51
CA TYR A 306 8.70 12.55 -26.61
C TYR A 306 7.68 11.47 -26.99
N ARG A 307 7.94 10.20 -26.63
CA ARG A 307 7.00 9.09 -26.82
C ARG A 307 5.63 9.35 -26.16
N HIS A 308 5.60 10.10 -25.07
CA HIS A 308 4.39 10.34 -24.27
C HIS A 308 3.93 11.81 -24.29
N TYR A 309 4.74 12.68 -24.87
CA TYR A 309 4.48 14.11 -24.97
C TYR A 309 3.17 14.42 -25.69
N GLY A 310 2.88 13.77 -26.82
CA GLY A 310 1.62 13.96 -27.55
C GLY A 310 0.37 13.61 -26.73
N GLY A 311 0.44 12.59 -25.88
CA GLY A 311 -0.66 12.27 -24.96
C GLY A 311 -0.88 13.36 -23.90
N CYS A 312 0.21 13.93 -23.38
CA CYS A 312 0.15 15.04 -22.43
C CYS A 312 -0.47 16.30 -23.06
N LEU A 313 -0.11 16.59 -24.32
CA LEU A 313 -0.68 17.70 -25.08
C LEU A 313 -2.19 17.55 -25.31
N LYS A 314 -2.68 16.35 -25.60
CA LYS A 314 -4.12 16.10 -25.77
C LYS A 314 -4.92 16.40 -24.50
N ILE A 315 -4.37 16.08 -23.34
CA ILE A 315 -4.99 16.41 -22.05
C ILE A 315 -4.97 17.94 -21.84
N LEU A 316 -3.86 18.61 -22.14
CA LEU A 316 -3.76 20.07 -22.05
C LEU A 316 -4.76 20.76 -22.98
N GLN A 317 -4.80 20.35 -24.24
CA GLN A 317 -5.74 20.84 -25.24
C GLN A 317 -7.18 20.72 -24.75
N PHE A 318 -7.56 19.56 -24.20
CA PHE A 318 -8.90 19.35 -23.68
C PHE A 318 -9.29 20.33 -22.57
N ILE A 319 -8.39 20.56 -21.60
CA ILE A 319 -8.64 21.54 -20.52
C ILE A 319 -8.80 22.95 -21.10
N LEU A 320 -7.95 23.32 -22.04
CA LEU A 320 -7.98 24.63 -22.68
C LEU A 320 -9.21 24.83 -23.54
N GLU A 321 -9.71 23.80 -24.24
CA GLU A 321 -10.96 23.89 -25.01
C GLU A 321 -12.17 24.14 -24.11
N LYS A 322 -12.17 23.57 -22.90
CA LYS A 322 -13.32 23.60 -21.99
C LYS A 322 -13.34 24.77 -21.00
N SER A 323 -12.22 25.47 -20.77
CA SER A 323 -12.17 26.57 -19.79
C SER A 323 -11.46 27.83 -20.28
N GLU A 324 -12.23 28.92 -20.37
CA GLU A 324 -11.72 30.25 -20.67
C GLU A 324 -10.73 30.75 -19.60
N LYS A 325 -11.00 30.45 -18.33
CA LYS A 325 -10.13 30.84 -17.22
C LYS A 325 -8.78 30.15 -17.30
N SER A 326 -8.75 28.88 -17.68
CA SER A 326 -7.49 28.14 -17.93
C SER A 326 -6.72 28.72 -19.12
N ARG A 327 -7.40 29.10 -20.21
CA ARG A 327 -6.77 29.79 -21.35
C ARG A 327 -6.15 31.13 -20.96
N LYS A 328 -6.92 32.00 -20.29
CA LYS A 328 -6.42 33.30 -19.78
C LYS A 328 -5.20 33.11 -18.91
N TYR A 329 -5.22 32.12 -18.02
CA TYR A 329 -4.07 31.82 -17.16
C TYR A 329 -2.80 31.46 -17.96
N VAL A 330 -2.91 30.62 -19.00
CA VAL A 330 -1.77 30.24 -19.86
C VAL A 330 -1.20 31.45 -20.61
N ILE A 331 -2.05 32.40 -21.01
CA ILE A 331 -1.63 33.64 -21.66
C ILE A 331 -0.95 34.58 -20.65
N GLU A 332 -1.64 34.92 -19.56
CA GLU A 332 -1.18 35.86 -18.54
C GLU A 332 0.12 35.43 -17.86
N LYS A 333 0.34 34.12 -17.71
CA LYS A 333 1.57 33.57 -17.12
C LYS A 333 2.68 33.28 -18.13
N GLY A 334 2.48 33.62 -19.41
CA GLY A 334 3.49 33.42 -20.46
C GLY A 334 3.75 31.93 -20.78
N LEU A 335 2.87 31.02 -20.38
CA LEU A 335 3.04 29.58 -20.60
C LEU A 335 2.91 29.20 -22.09
N HIS A 336 2.12 29.96 -22.85
CA HIS A 336 2.06 29.83 -24.31
C HIS A 336 3.42 30.08 -25.00
N LEU A 337 4.29 30.93 -24.43
CA LEU A 337 5.62 31.18 -24.98
C LEU A 337 6.51 29.94 -24.87
N LYS A 338 6.42 29.20 -23.76
CA LYS A 338 7.09 27.89 -23.63
C LYS A 338 6.59 26.87 -24.65
N LEU A 339 5.30 26.87 -24.96
CA LEU A 339 4.78 26.01 -26.04
C LEU A 339 5.34 26.39 -27.41
N ILE A 340 5.59 27.68 -27.68
CA ILE A 340 6.29 28.13 -28.90
C ILE A 340 7.73 27.60 -28.91
N GLU A 341 8.44 27.63 -27.79
CA GLU A 341 9.76 27.01 -27.66
C GLU A 341 9.70 25.51 -27.97
N HIS A 342 8.70 24.80 -27.44
CA HIS A 342 8.50 23.38 -27.74
C HIS A 342 8.24 23.14 -29.22
N TYR A 343 7.41 23.97 -29.85
CA TYR A 343 7.11 23.91 -31.28
C TYR A 343 8.38 24.04 -32.14
N ASN A 344 9.26 24.97 -31.78
CA ASN A 344 10.49 25.25 -32.53
C ASN A 344 11.50 24.09 -32.47
N VAL A 345 11.50 23.28 -31.41
CA VAL A 345 12.38 22.11 -31.28
C VAL A 345 11.98 20.98 -32.22
N PHE A 346 10.69 20.84 -32.55
CA PHE A 346 10.22 19.84 -33.51
C PHE A 346 10.36 20.38 -34.94
N GLU A 347 11.59 20.45 -35.47
CA GLU A 347 11.83 20.89 -36.86
C GLU A 347 11.23 19.91 -37.89
N GLY A 348 10.78 20.46 -39.04
CA GLY A 348 10.16 19.71 -40.15
C GLY A 348 8.62 19.82 -40.21
N ILE A 349 8.08 20.01 -41.42
CA ILE A 349 6.62 20.20 -41.68
C ILE A 349 5.81 18.91 -41.40
N GLY A 350 6.46 17.76 -41.23
CA GLY A 350 5.79 16.46 -41.03
C GLY A 350 5.82 15.90 -39.61
N ASN A 351 6.38 16.60 -38.62
CA ASN A 351 6.48 16.04 -37.27
C ASN A 351 5.11 16.03 -36.55
N PRO A 352 4.54 14.86 -36.19
CA PRO A 352 3.23 14.79 -35.56
C PRO A 352 3.13 15.60 -34.26
N LEU A 353 4.19 15.67 -33.45
CA LEU A 353 4.19 16.43 -32.20
C LEU A 353 4.17 17.94 -32.45
N ARG A 354 4.80 18.41 -33.53
CA ARG A 354 4.74 19.81 -33.94
C ARG A 354 3.31 20.24 -34.25
N PHE A 355 2.54 19.38 -34.93
CA PHE A 355 1.12 19.62 -35.20
C PHE A 355 0.28 19.66 -33.92
N GLU A 356 0.53 18.77 -32.96
CA GLU A 356 -0.20 18.77 -31.68
C GLU A 356 0.07 20.05 -30.87
N VAL A 357 1.31 20.55 -30.84
CA VAL A 357 1.62 21.85 -30.20
C VAL A 357 0.93 23.00 -30.96
N LEU A 358 0.95 22.97 -32.29
CA LEU A 358 0.31 23.99 -33.11
C LEU A 358 -1.19 24.08 -32.85
N LYS A 359 -1.89 22.96 -32.72
CA LYS A 359 -3.33 22.94 -32.42
C LYS A 359 -3.68 23.74 -31.17
N ILE A 360 -2.88 23.60 -30.12
CA ILE A 360 -3.06 24.33 -28.86
C ILE A 360 -2.81 25.82 -29.07
N LEU A 361 -1.67 26.17 -29.69
CA LEU A 361 -1.31 27.56 -29.96
C LEU A 361 -2.32 28.28 -30.86
N THR A 362 -2.85 27.61 -31.89
CA THR A 362 -3.83 28.21 -32.80
C THR A 362 -5.20 28.36 -32.16
N PHE A 363 -5.60 27.44 -31.26
CA PHE A 363 -6.83 27.58 -30.49
C PHE A 363 -6.79 28.82 -29.58
N ASP A 364 -5.65 29.08 -28.94
CA ASP A 364 -5.48 30.25 -28.05
C ASP A 364 -5.31 31.58 -28.81
N LEU A 365 -4.64 31.56 -29.98
CA LEU A 365 -4.43 32.76 -30.82
C LEU A 365 -5.69 33.21 -31.57
N LEU A 366 -6.63 32.32 -31.89
CA LEU A 366 -7.86 32.70 -32.58
C LEU A 366 -8.90 33.39 -31.70
N ILE A 367 -8.81 33.24 -30.37
CA ILE A 367 -9.76 33.86 -29.42
C ILE A 367 -9.24 35.17 -28.84
N SER A 368 -7.93 35.42 -28.85
CA SER A 368 -7.35 36.69 -28.37
C SER A 368 -7.55 37.87 -29.33
N PHE A 369 -8.17 37.64 -30.51
CA PHE A 369 -8.56 38.65 -31.50
C PHE A 369 -10.08 38.81 -31.66
N CYS A 370 -10.89 38.14 -30.83
CA CYS A 370 -12.34 38.34 -30.69
C CYS A 370 -12.64 38.86 -29.29
#